data_AF-A0AAD6Y7M9-F1
#
_entry.id   AF-A0AAD6Y7M9-F1
#
_cell.length_a   1.000
_cell.length_b   1.000
_cell.length_c   1.000
_cell.angle_alpha   90.00
_cell.angle_beta   90.00
_cell.angle_gamma   90.00
#
_symmetry.space_group_name_H-M   'P 1'
#
loop_
_entity.id
_entity.type
_entity.pdbx_description
1 polymer ?
#
loop_
_entity_poly.entity_id
_entity_poly.type
_entity_poly.pdbx_seq_one_letter_code
_entity_poly.pdbx_strand_id
1 'polypeptide(L)'
;MASETYKRPRVELLPGHDQELTHLLRVRAPSDKLVPVSIGPGLPRRDQPASYPKYCRLMLILLKPWRSTADLRKEGQSWEAAFEEWLKTCNASVKFKMNNMQILHECRDSRD
;
A
#
# COMPACT_ATOMS: atom_id res chain seq x y z
N MET A 1 32.06 -6.15 -11.47
CA MET A 1 32.01 -5.29 -10.28
C MET A 1 31.31 -6.05 -9.17
N ALA A 2 32.02 -6.37 -8.09
CA ALA A 2 31.46 -7.11 -6.97
C ALA A 2 30.40 -6.25 -6.27
N SER A 3 29.17 -6.76 -6.21
CA SER A 3 28.09 -6.15 -5.44
C SER A 3 28.52 -6.12 -3.97
N GLU A 4 28.79 -4.93 -3.42
CA GLU A 4 28.89 -4.77 -1.97
C GLU A 4 27.59 -5.31 -1.36
N THR A 5 27.69 -6.43 -0.66
CA THR A 5 26.54 -7.03 0.00
C THR A 5 26.25 -6.22 1.25
N TYR A 6 25.54 -5.10 1.08
CA TYR A 6 24.97 -4.38 2.21
C TYR A 6 24.08 -5.36 2.99
N LYS A 7 24.42 -5.61 4.25
CA LYS A 7 23.63 -6.47 5.14
C LYS A 7 22.23 -5.85 5.24
N ARG A 8 21.26 -6.44 4.53
CA ARG A 8 19.91 -5.89 4.42
C ARG A 8 19.23 -5.88 5.79
N PRO A 9 18.45 -4.84 6.13
CA PRO A 9 17.72 -4.78 7.38
C PRO A 9 16.86 -6.03 7.58
N ARG A 10 16.96 -6.60 8.77
CA ARG A 10 16.06 -7.60 9.31
C ARG A 10 15.29 -6.93 10.44
N VAL A 11 13.98 -7.05 10.43
CA VAL A 11 13.09 -6.42 11.40
C VAL A 11 12.33 -7.53 12.08
N GLU A 12 12.50 -7.65 13.39
CA GLU A 12 11.76 -8.60 14.21
C GLU A 12 10.30 -8.17 14.34
N LEU A 13 9.42 -9.16 14.49
CA LEU A 13 8.02 -8.88 14.79
C LEU A 13 7.91 -8.45 16.26
N LEU A 14 6.87 -7.68 16.58
CA LEU A 14 6.72 -7.14 17.93
C LEU A 14 6.31 -8.21 18.94
N PRO A 15 6.62 -8.00 20.24
CA PRO A 15 6.08 -8.76 21.35
C PRO A 15 4.59 -9.05 21.24
N GLY A 16 4.22 -10.33 21.32
CA GLY A 16 2.83 -10.80 21.29
C GLY A 16 2.27 -11.06 19.89
N HIS A 17 3.08 -10.96 18.83
CA HIS A 17 2.70 -11.47 17.52
C HIS A 17 2.84 -13.00 17.49
N ASP A 18 1.85 -13.72 16.94
CA ASP A 18 1.82 -15.20 16.91
C ASP A 18 3.09 -15.85 16.34
N GLN A 19 3.78 -15.12 15.46
CA GLN A 19 4.99 -15.55 14.78
C GLN A 19 6.28 -14.88 15.27
N GLU A 20 6.25 -14.13 16.38
CA GLU A 20 7.39 -13.37 16.89
C GLU A 20 8.69 -14.19 17.00
N LEU A 21 8.60 -15.39 17.58
CA LEU A 21 9.76 -16.24 17.82
C LEU A 21 10.21 -17.04 16.60
N THR A 22 9.39 -17.09 15.55
CA THR A 22 9.61 -17.99 14.39
C THR A 22 9.88 -17.25 13.09
N HIS A 23 9.49 -15.97 12.99
CA HIS A 23 9.55 -15.20 11.74
C HIS A 23 10.11 -13.79 11.96
N LEU A 24 10.71 -13.25 10.90
CA LEU A 24 11.13 -11.86 10.82
C LEU A 24 10.87 -11.31 9.43
N LEU A 25 10.86 -9.99 9.31
CA LEU A 25 10.75 -9.28 8.04
C LEU A 25 12.14 -8.99 7.48
N ARG A 26 12.33 -9.24 6.18
CA ARG A 26 13.58 -8.93 5.46
C ARG A 26 13.29 -8.11 4.22
N VAL A 27 14.06 -7.04 4.02
CA VAL A 27 14.02 -6.25 2.79
C VAL A 27 14.73 -7.01 1.67
N ARG A 28 14.01 -7.29 0.56
CA ARG A 28 14.56 -7.94 -0.63
C ARG A 28 15.55 -7.02 -1.36
N ALA A 29 16.53 -7.62 -2.03
CA ALA A 29 17.45 -6.86 -2.87
C ALA A 29 16.70 -6.22 -4.04
N PRO A 30 17.15 -5.06 -4.56
CA PRO A 30 16.52 -4.44 -5.72
C PRO A 30 16.45 -5.33 -6.97
N SER A 31 17.42 -6.23 -7.15
CA SER A 31 17.43 -7.25 -8.22
C SER A 31 16.32 -8.29 -8.08
N ASP A 32 15.82 -8.50 -6.86
CA ASP A 32 14.85 -9.55 -6.51
C ASP A 32 13.48 -8.93 -6.19
N LYS A 33 13.21 -7.73 -6.74
CA LYS A 33 11.93 -7.06 -6.58
C LYS A 33 10.82 -7.89 -7.21
N LEU A 34 9.72 -8.00 -6.48
CA LEU A 34 8.51 -8.66 -6.96
C LEU A 34 7.39 -7.61 -7.03
N VAL A 35 6.53 -7.76 -8.02
CA VAL A 35 5.29 -6.98 -8.14
C VAL A 35 4.15 -7.86 -7.63
N PRO A 36 3.45 -7.46 -6.56
CA PRO A 36 2.28 -8.20 -6.10
C PRO A 36 1.21 -8.24 -7.19
N VAL A 37 0.66 -9.42 -7.44
CA VAL A 37 -0.51 -9.61 -8.30
C VAL A 37 -1.73 -9.67 -7.41
N SER A 38 -2.69 -8.76 -7.63
CA SER A 38 -3.97 -8.77 -6.91
C SER A 38 -4.85 -9.90 -7.45
N ILE A 39 -5.31 -10.77 -6.56
CA ILE A 39 -6.25 -11.85 -6.89
C ILE A 39 -7.66 -11.43 -6.46
N GLY A 40 -8.65 -11.63 -7.33
CA GLY A 40 -10.05 -11.28 -7.08
C GLY A 40 -10.53 -10.05 -7.87
N PRO A 41 -11.59 -9.36 -7.41
CA PRO A 41 -12.12 -8.18 -8.09
C PRO A 41 -11.04 -7.10 -8.28
N GLY A 42 -11.09 -6.41 -9.42
CA GLY A 42 -10.15 -5.34 -9.73
C GLY A 42 -10.14 -4.25 -8.66
N LEU A 43 -8.97 -3.64 -8.45
CA LEU A 43 -8.88 -2.45 -7.60
C LEU A 43 -9.80 -1.35 -8.16
N PRO A 44 -10.52 -0.61 -7.30
CA PRO A 44 -11.37 0.47 -7.75
C PRO A 44 -10.54 1.62 -8.29
N ARG A 45 -11.15 2.41 -9.16
CA ARG A 45 -10.53 3.62 -9.72
C ARG A 45 -10.89 4.84 -8.89
N ARG A 46 -10.06 5.87 -8.95
CA ARG A 46 -10.31 7.13 -8.22
C ARG A 46 -11.20 8.11 -8.98
N ASP A 47 -11.32 7.95 -10.29
CA ASP A 47 -12.11 8.80 -11.19
C ASP A 47 -13.60 8.41 -11.25
N GLN A 48 -14.01 7.40 -10.48
CA GLN A 48 -15.40 6.94 -10.40
C GLN A 48 -16.02 7.34 -9.05
N PRO A 49 -16.90 8.37 -9.00
CA PRO A 49 -17.46 8.88 -7.75
C PRO A 49 -18.16 7.81 -6.91
N ALA A 50 -18.92 6.92 -7.56
CA ALA A 50 -19.65 5.85 -6.88
C ALA A 50 -18.75 4.85 -6.13
N SER A 51 -17.50 4.66 -6.58
CA SER A 51 -16.53 3.77 -5.94
C SER A 51 -15.41 4.49 -5.19
N TYR A 52 -15.37 5.82 -5.22
CA TYR A 52 -14.31 6.60 -4.59
C TYR A 52 -14.15 6.32 -3.08
N PRO A 53 -15.22 6.18 -2.27
CA PRO A 53 -15.07 5.83 -0.86
C PRO A 53 -14.40 4.46 -0.66
N LYS A 54 -14.71 3.49 -1.53
CA LYS A 54 -14.09 2.16 -1.55
C LYS A 54 -12.62 2.24 -1.97
N TYR A 55 -12.29 3.08 -2.94
CA TYR A 55 -10.91 3.37 -3.33
C TYR A 55 -10.11 3.95 -2.16
N CYS A 56 -10.60 4.99 -1.50
CA CYS A 56 -9.95 5.61 -0.34
C CYS A 56 -9.69 4.58 0.77
N ARG A 57 -10.68 3.77 1.12
CA ARG A 57 -10.55 2.69 2.11
C ARG A 57 -9.45 1.69 1.73
N LEU A 58 -9.45 1.20 0.49
CA LEU A 58 -8.47 0.19 0.05
C LEU A 58 -7.06 0.75 -0.02
N MET A 59 -6.87 1.98 -0.48
CA MET A 59 -5.54 2.60 -0.51
C MET A 59 -4.98 2.82 0.89
N LEU A 60 -5.81 3.20 1.87
CA LEU A 60 -5.40 3.27 3.27
C LEU A 60 -4.95 1.88 3.78
N ILE A 61 -5.74 0.83 3.56
CA ILE A 61 -5.42 -0.53 4.01
C ILE A 61 -4.10 -1.04 3.40
N LEU A 62 -3.88 -0.79 2.11
CA LEU A 62 -2.74 -1.34 1.38
C LEU A 62 -1.44 -0.53 1.56
N LEU A 63 -1.55 0.79 1.75
CA LEU A 63 -0.41 1.69 1.57
C LEU A 63 -0.13 2.64 2.74
N LYS A 64 -1.08 2.85 3.66
CA LYS A 64 -0.79 3.55 4.92
C LYS A 64 -0.13 2.56 5.88
N PRO A 65 0.89 2.95 6.65
CA PRO A 65 1.34 2.12 7.78
C PRO A 65 0.26 2.09 8.87
N TRP A 66 -0.17 0.91 9.30
CA TRP A 66 -1.15 0.72 10.37
C TRP A 66 -0.92 -0.59 11.13
N ARG A 67 -1.41 -0.65 12.37
CA ARG A 67 -1.45 -1.86 13.21
C ARG A 67 -2.86 -2.18 13.70
N SER A 68 -3.68 -1.16 13.86
CA SER A 68 -5.08 -1.26 14.24
C SER A 68 -5.97 -0.51 13.24
N THR A 69 -7.27 -0.78 13.28
CA THR A 69 -8.23 -0.06 12.43
C THR A 69 -8.31 1.44 12.76
N ALA A 70 -7.97 1.83 13.99
CA ALA A 70 -7.94 3.24 14.41
C ALA A 70 -6.82 4.03 13.72
N ASP A 71 -5.73 3.37 13.33
CA ASP A 71 -4.66 4.00 12.54
C ASP A 71 -5.13 4.36 11.14
N LEU A 72 -6.12 3.64 10.58
CA LEU A 72 -6.62 3.88 9.23
C LEU A 72 -7.50 5.13 9.18
N ARG A 73 -8.43 5.26 10.13
CA ARG A 73 -9.49 6.28 10.15
C ARG A 73 -9.98 6.49 11.58
N LYS A 74 -10.25 7.75 11.96
CA LYS A 74 -10.85 8.08 13.27
C LYS A 74 -12.31 7.62 13.35
N GLU A 75 -12.82 7.44 14.56
CA GLU A 75 -14.24 7.17 14.75
C GLU A 75 -15.10 8.29 14.13
N GLY A 76 -16.19 7.94 13.44
CA GLY A 76 -17.08 8.88 12.75
C GLY A 76 -16.52 9.57 11.48
N GLN A 77 -15.21 9.51 11.20
CA GLN A 77 -14.61 10.13 10.01
C GLN A 77 -15.04 9.42 8.71
N SER A 78 -15.20 10.10 7.57
CA SER A 78 -15.38 9.37 6.29
C SER A 78 -14.06 8.76 5.80
N TRP A 79 -14.12 7.78 4.88
CA TRP A 79 -12.91 7.17 4.32
C TRP A 79 -12.14 8.16 3.45
N GLU A 80 -12.87 9.01 2.76
CA GLU A 80 -12.41 10.08 1.89
C GLU A 80 -11.64 11.12 2.71
N ALA A 81 -12.23 11.62 3.81
CA ALA A 81 -11.59 12.59 4.68
C ALA A 81 -10.31 12.02 5.32
N ALA A 82 -10.31 10.76 5.74
CA ALA A 82 -9.12 10.10 6.29
C ALA A 82 -8.02 9.90 5.25
N PHE A 83 -8.41 9.58 4.02
CA PHE A 83 -7.49 9.44 2.90
C PHE A 83 -6.87 10.78 2.51
N GLU A 84 -7.66 11.84 2.42
CA GLU A 84 -7.17 13.20 2.16
C GLU A 84 -6.24 13.71 3.26
N GLU A 85 -6.58 13.46 4.54
CA GLU A 85 -5.71 13.78 5.68
C GLU A 85 -4.37 13.04 5.56
N TRP A 86 -4.40 11.73 5.29
CA TRP A 86 -3.18 10.93 5.11
C TRP A 86 -2.36 11.37 3.89
N LEU A 87 -2.99 11.74 2.78
CA LEU A 87 -2.29 12.19 1.58
C LEU A 87 -1.41 13.41 1.83
N LYS A 88 -1.72 14.26 2.81
CA LYS A 88 -0.89 15.42 3.19
C LYS A 88 0.48 15.02 3.70
N THR A 89 0.59 13.89 4.40
CA THR A 89 1.83 13.37 4.99
C THR A 89 2.40 12.16 4.23
N CYS A 90 1.64 11.62 3.28
CA CYS A 90 2.02 10.45 2.49
C CYS A 90 3.27 10.72 1.63
N ASN A 91 4.22 9.78 1.69
CA ASN A 91 5.44 9.79 0.89
C ASN A 91 5.14 9.81 -0.63
N ALA A 92 5.93 10.57 -1.39
CA ALA A 92 5.80 10.72 -2.84
C ALA A 92 5.87 9.37 -3.59
N SER A 93 6.71 8.43 -3.15
CA SER A 93 6.81 7.10 -3.77
C SER A 93 5.52 6.28 -3.64
N VAL A 94 4.76 6.47 -2.56
CA VAL A 94 3.46 5.82 -2.36
C VAL A 94 2.40 6.48 -3.26
N LYS A 95 2.41 7.81 -3.35
CA LYS A 95 1.56 8.55 -4.30
C LYS A 95 1.82 8.12 -5.75
N PHE A 96 3.09 7.95 -6.11
CA PHE A 96 3.49 7.46 -7.42
C PHE A 96 2.92 6.07 -7.74
N LYS A 97 2.95 5.14 -6.77
CA LYS A 97 2.32 3.81 -6.93
C LYS A 97 0.81 3.92 -7.16
N MET A 98 0.10 4.76 -6.39
CA MET A 98 -1.34 4.98 -6.59
C MET A 98 -1.64 5.58 -7.97
N ASN A 99 -0.81 6.51 -8.44
CA ASN A 99 -0.93 7.05 -9.79
C ASN A 99 -0.75 5.97 -10.86
N ASN A 100 0.25 5.10 -10.71
CA ASN A 100 0.46 4.00 -11.67
C ASN A 100 -0.71 3.01 -11.69
N MET A 101 -1.34 2.74 -10.55
CA MET A 101 -2.56 1.92 -10.49
C MET A 101 -3.68 2.56 -11.31
N GLN A 102 -3.86 3.89 -11.21
CA GLN A 102 -4.85 4.61 -12.00
C GLN A 102 -4.51 4.61 -13.50
N ILE A 103 -3.25 4.86 -13.87
CA ILE A 103 -2.80 4.84 -15.28
C ILE A 103 -3.08 3.49 -15.93
N LEU A 104 -2.89 2.37 -15.21
CA LEU A 104 -3.21 1.03 -15.73
C LEU A 104 -4.68 0.92 -16.15
N HIS A 105 -5.58 1.55 -15.41
CA HIS A 105 -7.00 1.57 -15.73
C HIS A 105 -7.29 2.47 -16.95
N GLU A 106 -6.67 3.66 -17.04
CA GLU A 106 -6.80 4.59 -18.17
C GLU A 106 -6.28 3.98 -19.48
N CYS A 107 -5.14 3.27 -19.43
CA CYS A 107 -4.59 2.57 -20.59
C CYS A 107 -5.49 1.43 -21.07
N ARG A 108 -6.16 0.73 -20.14
CA ARG A 108 -7.09 -0.34 -20.50
C ARG A 108 -8.30 0.23 -21.24
N ASP A 109 -8.88 1.31 -20.75
CA ASP A 109 -10.02 1.96 -21.40
C ASP A 109 -9.66 2.55 -22.76
N SER A 110 -8.43 3.05 -22.94
CA SER A 110 -7.99 3.65 -24.21
C SER A 110 -7.78 2.63 -25.33
N ARG A 111 -7.67 1.35 -24.97
CA ARG A 111 -7.53 0.24 -25.92
C ARG A 111 -8.88 -0.28 -26.40
N ASP A 112 -9.89 -0.19 -25.55
CA ASP A 112 -11.25 -0.68 -25.78
C ASP A 112 -12.09 0.39 -26.49
#